data_AF-A0A3Q7J5F0-F1
#
_entry.id   AF-A0A3Q7J5F0-F1
#
_cell.length_a   1.000
_cell.length_b   1.000
_cell.length_c   1.000
_cell.angle_alpha   90.00
_cell.angle_beta   90.00
_cell.angle_gamma   90.00
#
_symmetry.space_group_name_H-M   'P 1'
#
loop_
_entity.id
_entity.type
_entity.pdbx_description
1 polymer ?
#
loop_
_entity_poly.entity_id
_entity_poly.type
_entity_poly.pdbx_seq_one_letter_code
_entity_poly.pdbx_strand_id
1 'polypeptide(L)'
;MQQIWDEVGETDEDRDKMLLQIDQECLDVYNRKVDQAVKSRDHLLQALADAKVEFSRLLSALGQKTYDGIPEKKLGSIKEQLAAIAPALEKLWKQKDERVIKFLDVQSQIKKISSEIAGSSEQVETPKVDESDLSLKKLDEFHAQLQDLQKEKSERLHKVLKFVSAIHDLCAVLGIDFFSTATEVHPSLNDSTGVQSKSISNDTLSSLARTVLALEEDKKQRLQKLQELATQLIDLWNLMDTTEEEQSLFDHVTCNKSASVDEVSIPGALALDLIEQAEVEVERLDQLKASRMKEIAFKKQAVLEEIFVCSHIEIDSEASQHKIMALIDSGNIQPAELLADMDNQIVKAKEEAESRKEILDKVEKWMAACEEESWLEDYNRDQNRYNASRGAHLNLKRAEKARILVGKIPALVDSLTTKTRAWEQDCDTTFTYDGVPLLSMLDEYMMLRHDREEEKRRLRDQKKFHEQIKEQETPFGSTPIPSRPLGTKKVVGPRANGSGNRRLSLNSHQNGSRPSTTKDGRRDHSRTVAPVNYVAISKDEHIPSTP
;
A
#
# COMPACT_ATOMS: atom_id res chain seq x y z
N MET A 1 -124.22 44.67 30.65
CA MET A 1 -123.95 45.97 31.29
C MET A 1 -125.24 46.72 31.48
N GLN A 2 -125.62 47.69 30.65
CA GLN A 2 -126.69 48.66 30.95
C GLN A 2 -127.99 48.06 31.54
N GLN A 3 -128.66 47.12 30.86
CA GLN A 3 -129.85 46.43 31.38
C GLN A 3 -129.65 45.72 32.75
N ILE A 4 -128.44 45.21 33.02
CA ILE A 4 -128.09 44.53 34.28
C ILE A 4 -127.81 45.57 35.39
N TRP A 5 -127.20 46.70 35.05
CA TRP A 5 -127.02 47.82 35.98
C TRP A 5 -128.35 48.46 36.40
N ASP A 6 -129.35 48.42 35.52
CA ASP A 6 -130.73 48.85 35.80
C ASP A 6 -131.49 47.84 36.69
N GLU A 7 -131.19 46.54 36.57
CA GLU A 7 -131.73 45.49 37.45
C GLU A 7 -131.10 45.46 38.85
N VAL A 8 -129.81 45.80 38.96
CA VAL A 8 -129.04 45.78 40.24
C VAL A 8 -129.17 47.10 41.01
N GLY A 9 -129.46 48.22 40.34
CA GLY A 9 -129.61 49.54 40.97
C GLY A 9 -128.28 50.29 41.20
N GLU A 10 -127.31 50.08 40.31
CA GLU A 10 -126.02 50.79 40.34
C GLU A 10 -126.20 52.31 40.12
N THR A 11 -125.35 53.13 40.73
CA THR A 11 -125.39 54.60 40.57
C THR A 11 -124.84 55.02 39.21
N ASP A 12 -125.27 56.16 38.67
CA ASP A 12 -124.70 56.70 37.42
C ASP A 12 -123.21 57.05 37.57
N GLU A 13 -122.78 57.44 38.77
CA GLU A 13 -121.38 57.71 39.11
C GLU A 13 -120.51 56.43 39.11
N ASP A 14 -121.04 55.30 39.59
CA ASP A 14 -120.36 54.00 39.52
C ASP A 14 -120.46 53.38 38.12
N ARG A 15 -121.53 53.64 37.36
CA ARG A 15 -121.67 53.23 35.94
C ARG A 15 -120.63 53.92 35.06
N ASP A 16 -120.50 55.24 35.14
CA ASP A 16 -119.48 56.00 34.40
C ASP A 16 -118.06 55.56 34.79
N LYS A 17 -117.82 55.27 36.06
CA LYS A 17 -116.56 54.73 36.58
C LYS A 17 -116.27 53.31 36.06
N MET A 18 -117.27 52.43 35.93
CA MET A 18 -117.10 51.12 35.28
C MET A 18 -116.86 51.25 33.78
N LEU A 19 -117.52 52.20 33.09
CA LEU A 19 -117.27 52.48 31.68
C LEU A 19 -115.85 53.02 31.45
N LEU A 20 -115.40 53.99 32.25
CA LEU A 20 -114.03 54.51 32.23
C LEU A 20 -112.99 53.43 32.52
N GLN A 21 -113.29 52.49 33.42
CA GLN A 21 -112.41 51.33 33.65
C GLN A 21 -112.34 50.41 32.42
N ILE A 22 -113.48 50.11 31.78
CA ILE A 22 -113.51 49.30 30.55
C ILE A 22 -112.75 49.99 29.42
N ASP A 23 -112.96 51.29 29.21
CA ASP A 23 -112.22 52.07 28.21
C ASP A 23 -110.71 52.09 28.51
N GLN A 24 -110.30 52.24 29.77
CA GLN A 24 -108.89 52.15 30.18
C GLN A 24 -108.31 50.75 29.96
N GLU A 25 -109.04 49.68 30.28
CA GLU A 25 -108.60 48.30 30.03
C GLU A 25 -108.50 47.99 28.53
N CYS A 26 -109.44 48.49 27.72
CA CYS A 26 -109.38 48.43 26.27
C CYS A 26 -108.19 49.23 25.70
N LEU A 27 -107.91 50.43 26.23
CA LEU A 27 -106.77 51.26 25.85
C LEU A 27 -105.45 50.57 26.23
N ASP A 28 -105.36 49.96 27.41
CA ASP A 28 -104.20 49.20 27.87
C ASP A 28 -103.92 47.98 26.99
N VAL A 29 -104.97 47.24 26.59
CA VAL A 29 -104.84 46.11 25.65
C VAL A 29 -104.42 46.60 24.27
N TYR A 30 -104.98 47.71 23.78
CA TYR A 30 -104.58 48.32 22.51
C TYR A 30 -103.11 48.78 22.53
N ASN A 31 -102.71 49.53 23.57
CA ASN A 31 -101.34 49.99 23.77
C ASN A 31 -100.36 48.83 23.84
N ARG A 32 -100.66 47.77 24.62
CA ARG A 32 -99.83 46.53 24.66
C ARG A 32 -99.70 45.88 23.28
N LYS A 33 -100.73 45.93 22.43
CA LYS A 33 -100.68 45.40 21.06
C LYS A 33 -99.88 46.29 20.10
N VAL A 34 -99.99 47.62 20.22
CA VAL A 34 -99.14 48.57 19.50
C VAL A 34 -97.67 48.39 19.90
N ASP A 35 -97.37 48.32 21.20
CA ASP A 35 -96.04 48.03 21.74
C ASP A 35 -95.46 46.71 21.19
N GLN A 36 -96.27 45.65 21.19
CA GLN A 36 -95.88 44.33 20.67
C GLN A 36 -95.60 44.40 19.16
N ALA A 37 -96.38 45.17 18.40
CA ALA A 37 -96.16 45.40 16.96
C ALA A 37 -94.93 46.27 16.68
N VAL A 38 -94.66 47.31 17.48
CA VAL A 38 -93.47 48.16 17.40
C VAL A 38 -92.21 47.34 17.70
N LYS A 39 -92.19 46.61 18.81
CA LYS A 39 -91.07 45.70 19.18
C LYS A 39 -90.83 44.64 18.10
N SER A 40 -91.89 44.10 17.50
CA SER A 40 -91.79 43.16 16.37
C SER A 40 -91.24 43.81 15.09
N ARG A 41 -91.69 45.02 14.75
CA ARG A 41 -91.17 45.81 13.62
C ARG A 41 -89.68 46.08 13.79
N ASP A 42 -89.27 46.54 14.97
CA ASP A 42 -87.90 46.99 15.22
C ASP A 42 -86.93 45.79 15.26
N HIS A 43 -87.36 44.65 15.81
CA HIS A 43 -86.63 43.39 15.70
C HIS A 43 -86.47 42.92 14.24
N LEU A 44 -87.52 43.03 13.41
CA LEU A 44 -87.46 42.70 11.99
C LEU A 44 -86.59 43.68 11.18
N LEU A 45 -86.55 44.96 11.55
CA LEU A 45 -85.64 45.95 10.97
C LEU A 45 -84.17 45.64 11.32
N GLN A 46 -83.90 45.27 12.58
CA GLN A 46 -82.57 44.86 13.02
C GLN A 46 -82.09 43.62 12.27
N ALA A 47 -82.89 42.55 12.25
CA ALA A 47 -82.57 41.33 11.52
C ALA A 47 -82.34 41.57 10.01
N LEU A 48 -83.06 42.52 9.40
CA LEU A 48 -82.87 42.92 8.01
C LEU A 48 -81.60 43.77 7.79
N ALA A 49 -81.16 44.54 8.79
CA ALA A 49 -79.87 45.22 8.75
C ALA A 49 -78.72 44.22 8.88
N ASP A 50 -78.78 43.33 9.88
CA ASP A 50 -77.77 42.31 10.14
C ASP A 50 -77.60 41.37 8.93
N ALA A 51 -78.71 40.90 8.34
CA ALA A 51 -78.70 40.09 7.12
C ALA A 51 -78.05 40.80 5.93
N LYS A 52 -78.18 42.14 5.82
CA LYS A 52 -77.54 42.92 4.75
C LYS A 52 -76.05 43.17 5.00
N VAL A 53 -75.64 43.34 6.25
CA VAL A 53 -74.23 43.41 6.65
C VAL A 53 -73.54 42.09 6.35
N GLU A 54 -74.14 40.97 6.76
CA GLU A 54 -73.63 39.62 6.46
C GLU A 54 -73.58 39.32 4.96
N PHE A 55 -74.61 39.69 4.20
CA PHE A 55 -74.62 39.54 2.75
C PHE A 55 -73.47 40.34 2.09
N SER A 56 -73.24 41.56 2.55
CA SER A 56 -72.14 42.42 2.06
C SER A 56 -70.75 41.88 2.47
N ARG A 57 -70.65 41.27 3.65
CA ARG A 57 -69.44 40.60 4.15
C ARG A 57 -69.10 39.37 3.32
N LEU A 58 -70.07 38.49 3.05
CA LEU A 58 -69.88 37.29 2.24
C LEU A 58 -69.54 37.63 0.78
N LEU A 59 -70.19 38.63 0.18
CA LEU A 59 -69.82 39.09 -1.17
C LEU A 59 -68.39 39.64 -1.22
N SER A 60 -67.99 40.46 -0.24
CA SER A 60 -66.62 40.98 -0.12
C SER A 60 -65.60 39.84 0.00
N ALA A 61 -65.83 38.89 0.91
CA ALA A 61 -64.94 37.75 1.13
C ALA A 61 -64.83 36.82 -0.08
N LEU A 62 -65.92 36.62 -0.83
CA LEU A 62 -65.91 35.83 -2.07
C LEU A 62 -65.38 36.62 -3.30
N GLY A 63 -65.01 37.89 -3.14
CA GLY A 63 -64.55 38.78 -4.21
C GLY A 63 -65.65 39.16 -5.22
N GLN A 64 -66.92 38.98 -4.87
CA GLN A 64 -68.07 39.23 -5.74
C GLN A 64 -68.59 40.67 -5.55
N LYS A 65 -68.82 41.41 -6.64
CA LYS A 65 -69.31 42.81 -6.58
C LYS A 65 -70.82 42.95 -6.72
N THR A 66 -71.49 41.95 -7.28
CA THR A 66 -72.91 41.92 -7.61
C THR A 66 -73.44 40.49 -7.42
N TYR A 67 -74.72 40.35 -7.13
CA TYR A 67 -75.38 39.05 -6.97
C TYR A 67 -76.71 39.03 -7.70
N ASP A 68 -76.80 38.18 -8.72
CA ASP A 68 -78.00 38.04 -9.54
C ASP A 68 -79.10 37.28 -8.78
N GLY A 69 -79.98 38.05 -8.12
CA GLY A 69 -81.14 37.49 -7.40
C GLY A 69 -81.84 38.43 -6.42
N ILE A 70 -81.23 39.55 -5.99
CA ILE A 70 -81.84 40.50 -5.04
C ILE A 70 -82.19 41.81 -5.76
N PRO A 71 -83.47 42.25 -5.75
CA PRO A 71 -83.84 43.58 -6.24
C PRO A 71 -83.26 44.68 -5.36
N GLU A 72 -82.52 45.63 -5.93
CA GLU A 72 -82.02 46.82 -5.21
C GLU A 72 -83.15 47.71 -4.64
N LYS A 73 -84.34 47.63 -5.25
CA LYS A 73 -85.49 48.45 -4.89
C LYS A 73 -86.25 47.82 -3.73
N LYS A 74 -86.50 48.62 -2.69
CA LYS A 74 -87.29 48.28 -1.48
C LYS A 74 -88.77 48.04 -1.81
N LEU A 75 -89.07 46.95 -2.50
CA LEU A 75 -90.42 46.51 -2.84
C LEU A 75 -90.84 45.38 -1.88
N GLY A 76 -92.06 45.47 -1.37
CA GLY A 76 -92.58 44.54 -0.35
C GLY A 76 -92.23 44.92 1.09
N SER A 77 -92.91 44.26 2.02
CA SER A 77 -92.77 44.39 3.47
C SER A 77 -91.40 43.92 3.98
N ILE A 78 -91.09 44.23 5.23
CA ILE A 78 -89.84 43.81 5.90
C ILE A 78 -89.72 42.27 5.92
N LYS A 79 -90.84 41.54 6.06
CA LYS A 79 -90.88 40.08 6.00
C LYS A 79 -90.57 39.53 4.61
N GLU A 80 -91.11 40.13 3.56
CA GLU A 80 -90.84 39.73 2.17
C GLU A 80 -89.38 40.03 1.78
N GLN A 81 -88.83 41.17 2.23
CA GLN A 81 -87.42 41.49 2.02
C GLN A 81 -86.49 40.51 2.75
N LEU A 82 -86.81 40.09 3.98
CA LEU A 82 -86.07 39.03 4.68
C LEU A 82 -86.17 37.67 3.95
N ALA A 83 -87.37 37.29 3.52
CA ALA A 83 -87.61 36.05 2.78
C ALA A 83 -86.89 36.01 1.42
N ALA A 84 -86.70 37.16 0.76
CA ALA A 84 -85.93 37.26 -0.48
C ALA A 84 -84.40 37.17 -0.26
N ILE A 85 -83.90 37.69 0.87
CA ILE A 85 -82.45 37.68 1.20
C ILE A 85 -82.01 36.29 1.70
N ALA A 86 -82.86 35.56 2.43
CA ALA A 86 -82.46 34.30 3.08
C ALA A 86 -81.92 33.21 2.12
N PRO A 87 -82.56 32.88 0.97
CA PRO A 87 -82.00 31.90 0.02
C PRO A 87 -80.69 32.36 -0.63
N ALA A 88 -80.49 33.68 -0.78
CA ALA A 88 -79.27 34.26 -1.31
C ALA A 88 -78.11 34.15 -0.31
N LEU A 89 -78.37 34.42 0.97
CA LEU A 89 -77.42 34.15 2.06
C LEU A 89 -77.07 32.66 2.14
N GLU A 90 -78.04 31.75 2.09
CA GLU A 90 -77.79 30.30 2.16
C GLU A 90 -76.88 29.81 1.02
N LYS A 91 -77.07 30.35 -0.20
CA LYS A 91 -76.20 30.05 -1.34
C LYS A 91 -74.78 30.61 -1.15
N LEU A 92 -74.63 31.82 -0.63
CA LEU A 92 -73.31 32.42 -0.34
C LEU A 92 -72.58 31.69 0.78
N TRP A 93 -73.28 31.21 1.81
CA TRP A 93 -72.70 30.35 2.86
C TRP A 93 -72.17 29.04 2.26
N LYS A 94 -72.97 28.33 1.44
CA LYS A 94 -72.49 27.11 0.75
C LYS A 94 -71.29 27.38 -0.15
N GLN A 95 -71.27 28.50 -0.88
CA GLN A 95 -70.10 28.91 -1.67
C GLN A 95 -68.88 29.24 -0.80
N LYS A 96 -69.07 29.84 0.38
CA LYS A 96 -67.99 30.10 1.35
C LYS A 96 -67.41 28.78 1.88
N ASP A 97 -68.26 27.84 2.28
CA ASP A 97 -67.82 26.56 2.85
C ASP A 97 -67.09 25.71 1.78
N GLU A 98 -67.61 25.65 0.55
CA GLU A 98 -66.93 25.06 -0.62
C GLU A 98 -65.57 25.72 -0.91
N ARG A 99 -65.42 27.04 -0.68
CA ARG A 99 -64.15 27.74 -0.84
C ARG A 99 -63.18 27.38 0.28
N VAL A 100 -63.60 27.44 1.54
CA VAL A 100 -62.73 27.12 2.69
C VAL A 100 -62.14 25.73 2.54
N ILE A 101 -62.92 24.74 2.08
CA ILE A 101 -62.43 23.38 1.77
C ILE A 101 -61.34 23.39 0.68
N LYS A 102 -61.52 24.14 -0.41
CA LYS A 102 -60.54 24.24 -1.51
C LYS A 102 -59.27 24.97 -1.09
N PHE A 103 -59.38 26.05 -0.31
CA PHE A 103 -58.23 26.75 0.24
C PHE A 103 -57.46 25.87 1.25
N LEU A 104 -58.16 25.11 2.10
CA LEU A 104 -57.53 24.14 3.02
C LEU A 104 -56.73 23.08 2.28
N ASP A 105 -57.29 22.48 1.22
CA ASP A 105 -56.62 21.46 0.41
C ASP A 105 -55.36 22.02 -0.26
N VAL A 106 -55.48 23.11 -1.04
CA VAL A 106 -54.35 23.69 -1.76
C VAL A 106 -53.25 24.17 -0.81
N GLN A 107 -53.60 24.83 0.31
CA GLN A 107 -52.60 25.26 1.31
C GLN A 107 -51.97 24.06 2.03
N SER A 108 -52.69 22.96 2.23
CA SER A 108 -52.15 21.73 2.83
C SER A 108 -51.14 21.07 1.91
N GLN A 109 -51.45 20.98 0.61
CA GLN A 109 -50.51 20.48 -0.41
C GLN A 109 -49.27 21.37 -0.54
N ILE A 110 -49.43 22.71 -0.54
CA ILE A 110 -48.30 23.67 -0.50
C ILE A 110 -47.44 23.43 0.75
N LYS A 111 -48.03 23.42 1.95
CA LYS A 111 -47.28 23.27 3.20
C LYS A 111 -46.54 21.92 3.24
N LYS A 112 -47.16 20.85 2.76
CA LYS A 112 -46.55 19.52 2.63
C LYS A 112 -45.32 19.53 1.72
N ILE A 113 -45.45 20.02 0.48
CA ILE A 113 -44.31 20.06 -0.47
C ILE A 113 -43.19 20.95 0.07
N SER A 114 -43.53 22.10 0.66
CA SER A 114 -42.55 22.98 1.33
C SER A 114 -41.81 22.28 2.49
N SER A 115 -42.50 21.48 3.31
CA SER A 115 -41.84 20.70 4.38
C SER A 115 -40.94 19.57 3.84
N GLU A 116 -41.33 18.90 2.74
CA GLU A 116 -40.51 17.89 2.07
C GLU A 116 -39.23 18.52 1.46
N ILE A 117 -39.34 19.74 0.90
CA ILE A 117 -38.22 20.53 0.37
C ILE A 117 -37.30 21.08 1.46
N ALA A 118 -37.87 21.47 2.61
CA ALA A 118 -37.11 21.95 3.77
C ALA A 118 -36.46 20.81 4.59
N GLY A 119 -36.93 19.56 4.46
CA GLY A 119 -36.52 18.44 5.29
C GLY A 119 -37.16 18.40 6.68
N SER A 120 -38.14 19.26 6.96
CA SER A 120 -38.79 19.39 8.27
C SER A 120 -39.84 18.29 8.47
N SER A 121 -39.48 17.20 9.16
CA SER A 121 -40.36 16.04 9.42
C SER A 121 -41.36 16.23 10.57
N GLU A 122 -41.68 17.47 10.97
CA GLU A 122 -42.68 17.73 12.00
C GLU A 122 -44.10 17.53 11.47
N GLN A 123 -45.06 17.26 12.37
CA GLN A 123 -46.46 17.09 11.98
C GLN A 123 -46.98 18.37 11.32
N VAL A 124 -47.42 18.25 10.06
CA VAL A 124 -47.93 19.38 9.27
C VAL A 124 -49.25 19.86 9.89
N GLU A 125 -49.18 20.81 10.82
CA GLU A 125 -50.37 21.46 11.38
C GLU A 125 -51.24 21.98 10.23
N THR A 126 -52.56 21.79 10.34
CA THR A 126 -53.51 22.21 9.32
C THR A 126 -53.39 23.72 9.08
N PRO A 127 -53.24 24.16 7.82
CA PRO A 127 -53.08 25.58 7.52
C PRO A 127 -54.36 26.34 7.89
N LYS A 128 -54.22 27.45 8.60
CA LYS A 128 -55.34 28.32 8.95
C LYS A 128 -55.70 29.20 7.76
N VAL A 129 -56.75 28.81 7.03
CA VAL A 129 -57.31 29.61 5.94
C VAL A 129 -57.78 30.97 6.45
N ASP A 130 -57.47 32.02 5.70
CA ASP A 130 -58.03 33.35 5.91
C ASP A 130 -59.43 33.43 5.29
N GLU A 131 -60.46 33.50 6.13
CA GLU A 131 -61.85 33.62 5.68
C GLU A 131 -62.21 35.03 5.15
N SER A 132 -61.29 36.01 5.22
CA SER A 132 -61.53 37.38 4.76
C SER A 132 -61.27 37.58 3.26
N ASP A 133 -60.45 36.74 2.62
CA ASP A 133 -60.26 36.69 1.15
C ASP A 133 -60.30 35.24 0.64
N LEU A 134 -61.50 34.82 0.26
CA LEU A 134 -61.81 33.56 -0.41
C LEU A 134 -62.04 33.77 -1.92
N SER A 135 -61.54 34.88 -2.50
CA SER A 135 -61.76 35.26 -3.89
C SER A 135 -61.17 34.28 -4.89
N LEU A 136 -61.61 34.34 -6.16
CA LEU A 136 -61.00 33.51 -7.21
C LEU A 136 -59.52 33.81 -7.38
N LYS A 137 -59.15 35.08 -7.47
CA LYS A 137 -57.75 35.51 -7.65
C LYS A 137 -56.82 34.94 -6.58
N LYS A 138 -57.24 34.99 -5.31
CA LYS A 138 -56.46 34.46 -4.19
C LYS A 138 -56.32 32.94 -4.28
N LEU A 139 -57.35 32.23 -4.75
CA LEU A 139 -57.30 30.79 -5.00
C LEU A 139 -56.40 30.45 -6.20
N ASP A 140 -56.46 31.24 -7.28
CA ASP A 140 -55.65 31.08 -8.49
C ASP A 140 -54.15 31.34 -8.18
N GLU A 141 -53.84 32.33 -7.34
CA GLU A 141 -52.48 32.58 -6.82
C GLU A 141 -51.92 31.37 -6.06
N PHE A 142 -52.72 30.74 -5.20
CA PHE A 142 -52.29 29.51 -4.50
C PHE A 142 -52.16 28.32 -5.46
N HIS A 143 -53.00 28.19 -6.50
CA HIS A 143 -52.81 27.14 -7.51
C HIS A 143 -51.50 27.34 -8.31
N ALA A 144 -51.14 28.58 -8.64
CA ALA A 144 -49.86 28.88 -9.30
C ALA A 144 -48.67 28.52 -8.39
N GLN A 145 -48.70 28.91 -7.11
CA GLN A 145 -47.67 28.52 -6.13
C GLN A 145 -47.56 27.00 -5.96
N LEU A 146 -48.69 26.28 -5.94
CA LEU A 146 -48.70 24.83 -5.89
C LEU A 146 -48.10 24.21 -7.15
N GLN A 147 -48.40 24.75 -8.34
CA GLN A 147 -47.83 24.28 -9.61
C GLN A 147 -46.31 24.49 -9.68
N ASP A 148 -45.81 25.66 -9.25
CA ASP A 148 -44.37 25.94 -9.18
C ASP A 148 -43.65 25.02 -8.18
N LEU A 149 -44.23 24.77 -7.01
CA LEU A 149 -43.69 23.83 -6.01
C LEU A 149 -43.73 22.36 -6.49
N GLN A 150 -44.78 21.94 -7.20
CA GLN A 150 -44.85 20.63 -7.83
C GLN A 150 -43.77 20.45 -8.90
N LYS A 151 -43.52 21.50 -9.70
CA LYS A 151 -42.42 21.54 -10.66
C LYS A 151 -41.06 21.46 -9.96
N GLU A 152 -40.79 22.29 -8.96
CA GLU A 152 -39.52 22.25 -8.21
C GLU A 152 -39.29 20.87 -7.57
N LYS A 153 -40.33 20.27 -6.97
CA LYS A 153 -40.27 18.89 -6.45
C LYS A 153 -39.85 17.88 -7.53
N SER A 154 -40.40 17.98 -8.74
CA SER A 154 -40.03 17.09 -9.85
C SER A 154 -38.58 17.29 -10.31
N GLU A 155 -38.11 18.53 -10.39
CA GLU A 155 -36.73 18.87 -10.79
C GLU A 155 -35.71 18.42 -9.72
N ARG A 156 -36.05 18.59 -8.44
CA ARG A 156 -35.28 18.07 -7.30
C ARG A 156 -35.21 16.54 -7.32
N LEU A 157 -36.33 15.85 -7.52
CA LEU A 157 -36.37 14.39 -7.57
C LEU A 157 -35.53 13.85 -8.74
N HIS A 158 -35.59 14.48 -9.91
CA HIS A 158 -34.73 14.13 -11.04
C HIS A 158 -33.25 14.36 -10.73
N LYS A 159 -32.89 15.45 -10.03
CA LYS A 159 -31.52 15.73 -9.59
C LYS A 159 -31.02 14.72 -8.55
N VAL A 160 -31.88 14.31 -7.59
CA VAL A 160 -31.58 13.21 -6.64
C VAL A 160 -31.29 11.92 -7.39
N LEU A 161 -32.15 11.52 -8.34
CA LEU A 161 -31.95 10.30 -9.13
C LEU A 161 -30.66 10.35 -9.97
N LYS A 162 -30.33 11.51 -10.57
CA LYS A 162 -29.06 11.68 -11.28
C LYS A 162 -27.85 11.49 -10.36
N PHE A 163 -27.86 12.09 -9.15
CA PHE A 163 -26.76 11.92 -8.20
C PHE A 163 -26.68 10.49 -7.66
N VAL A 164 -27.81 9.82 -7.40
CA VAL A 164 -27.81 8.41 -6.95
C VAL A 164 -27.25 7.48 -8.03
N SER A 165 -27.56 7.71 -9.31
CA SER A 165 -26.91 6.99 -10.42
C SER A 165 -25.40 7.25 -10.44
N ALA A 166 -24.98 8.52 -10.40
CA ALA A 166 -23.56 8.86 -10.40
C ALA A 166 -22.80 8.21 -9.22
N ILE A 167 -23.38 8.18 -8.01
CA ILE A 167 -22.80 7.48 -6.85
C ILE A 167 -22.73 5.97 -7.12
N HIS A 168 -23.80 5.33 -7.62
CA HIS A 168 -23.80 3.92 -8.00
C HIS A 168 -22.67 3.59 -8.99
N ASP A 169 -22.56 4.38 -10.06
CA ASP A 169 -21.64 4.14 -11.16
C ASP A 169 -20.17 4.40 -10.72
N LEU A 170 -19.93 5.40 -9.86
CA LEU A 170 -18.64 5.65 -9.23
C LEU A 170 -18.27 4.55 -8.22
N CYS A 171 -19.18 4.17 -7.32
CA CYS A 171 -18.99 3.08 -6.36
C CYS A 171 -18.66 1.76 -7.08
N ALA A 172 -19.33 1.46 -8.20
CA ALA A 172 -19.08 0.28 -9.01
C ALA A 172 -17.65 0.25 -9.56
N VAL A 173 -17.13 1.36 -10.12
CA VAL A 173 -15.74 1.45 -10.61
C VAL A 173 -14.72 1.39 -9.47
N LEU A 174 -15.02 2.01 -8.32
CA LEU A 174 -14.14 2.09 -7.16
C LEU A 174 -14.16 0.86 -6.24
N GLY A 175 -15.01 -0.14 -6.52
CA GLY A 175 -15.20 -1.30 -5.63
C GLY A 175 -15.77 -0.94 -4.24
N ILE A 176 -16.49 0.17 -4.12
CA ILE A 176 -17.08 0.65 -2.85
C ILE A 176 -18.52 0.14 -2.75
N ASP A 177 -18.96 -0.23 -1.54
CA ASP A 177 -20.37 -0.56 -1.31
C ASP A 177 -21.28 0.67 -1.45
N PHE A 178 -22.07 0.66 -2.54
CA PHE A 178 -23.12 1.64 -2.81
C PHE A 178 -24.13 1.78 -1.66
N PHE A 179 -24.49 0.69 -0.96
CA PHE A 179 -25.54 0.74 0.06
C PHE A 179 -25.07 1.50 1.31
N SER A 180 -23.85 1.26 1.77
CA SER A 180 -23.18 2.05 2.80
C SER A 180 -23.12 3.53 2.41
N THR A 181 -22.57 3.86 1.24
CA THR A 181 -22.44 5.26 0.77
C THR A 181 -23.80 5.97 0.61
N ALA A 182 -24.82 5.29 0.09
CA ALA A 182 -26.16 5.87 -0.06
C ALA A 182 -26.86 6.08 1.28
N THR A 183 -26.69 5.17 2.24
CA THR A 183 -27.33 5.28 3.57
C THR A 183 -26.64 6.30 4.48
N GLU A 184 -25.33 6.50 4.36
CA GLU A 184 -24.61 7.61 5.01
C GLU A 184 -25.17 8.97 4.57
N VAL A 185 -25.48 9.14 3.27
CA VAL A 185 -26.06 10.38 2.74
C VAL A 185 -27.49 10.61 3.23
N HIS A 186 -28.37 9.61 3.12
CA HIS A 186 -29.69 9.58 3.77
C HIS A 186 -30.32 8.18 3.66
N PRO A 187 -30.86 7.59 4.75
CA PRO A 187 -31.42 6.23 4.74
C PRO A 187 -32.49 5.95 3.68
N SER A 188 -33.29 6.96 3.30
CA SER A 188 -34.33 6.80 2.27
C SER A 188 -33.81 6.77 0.82
N LEU A 189 -32.51 6.88 0.59
CA LEU A 189 -31.91 6.76 -0.74
C LEU A 189 -31.67 5.31 -1.18
N ASN A 190 -31.58 4.37 -0.23
CA ASN A 190 -31.49 2.93 -0.46
C ASN A 190 -32.72 2.43 -1.25
N ASP A 191 -32.53 1.51 -2.21
CA ASP A 191 -33.56 1.00 -3.12
C ASP A 191 -34.65 0.13 -2.46
N SER A 192 -34.48 -0.20 -1.17
CA SER A 192 -35.59 -0.63 -0.31
C SER A 192 -36.71 0.43 -0.22
N THR A 193 -36.42 1.68 -0.55
CA THR A 193 -37.32 2.83 -0.47
C THR A 193 -37.78 3.27 -1.86
N GLY A 194 -39.09 3.21 -2.10
CA GLY A 194 -39.68 3.60 -3.38
C GLY A 194 -39.37 5.06 -3.77
N VAL A 195 -39.26 5.32 -5.08
CA VAL A 195 -38.77 6.59 -5.65
C VAL A 195 -39.43 7.84 -5.07
N GLN A 196 -40.73 7.82 -4.78
CA GLN A 196 -41.48 8.95 -4.23
C GLN A 196 -41.21 9.25 -2.75
N SER A 197 -40.45 8.39 -2.06
CA SER A 197 -40.05 8.50 -0.65
C SER A 197 -38.55 8.82 -0.48
N LYS A 198 -37.78 8.94 -1.57
CA LYS A 198 -36.39 9.41 -1.53
C LYS A 198 -36.38 10.90 -1.14
N SER A 199 -35.48 11.31 -0.23
CA SER A 199 -35.44 12.69 0.28
C SER A 199 -35.02 13.69 -0.80
N ILE A 200 -35.74 14.80 -0.91
CA ILE A 200 -35.51 15.91 -1.84
C ILE A 200 -35.05 17.21 -1.14
N SER A 201 -34.68 17.10 0.14
CA SER A 201 -34.34 18.26 0.96
C SER A 201 -33.06 18.96 0.48
N ASN A 202 -32.91 20.23 0.85
CA ASN A 202 -31.69 20.99 0.58
C ASN A 202 -30.43 20.28 1.11
N ASP A 203 -30.52 19.67 2.30
CA ASP A 203 -29.39 18.99 2.93
C ASP A 203 -29.06 17.67 2.25
N THR A 204 -30.06 16.85 1.89
CA THR A 204 -29.82 15.61 1.12
C THR A 204 -29.22 15.92 -0.25
N LEU A 205 -29.73 16.93 -0.97
CA LEU A 205 -29.17 17.35 -2.26
C LEU A 205 -27.75 17.90 -2.15
N SER A 206 -27.44 18.63 -1.08
CA SER A 206 -26.09 19.17 -0.82
C SER A 206 -25.12 18.07 -0.40
N SER A 207 -25.60 17.05 0.33
CA SER A 207 -24.78 15.91 0.75
C SER A 207 -24.51 14.95 -0.40
N LEU A 208 -25.51 14.65 -1.24
CA LEU A 208 -25.36 13.93 -2.52
C LEU A 208 -24.32 14.60 -3.43
N ALA A 209 -24.39 15.93 -3.60
CA ALA A 209 -23.42 16.66 -4.43
C ALA A 209 -21.99 16.56 -3.86
N ARG A 210 -21.83 16.54 -2.54
CA ARG A 210 -20.53 16.40 -1.87
C ARG A 210 -19.95 14.99 -2.02
N THR A 211 -20.76 13.94 -1.91
CA THR A 211 -20.28 12.56 -2.07
C THR A 211 -19.95 12.23 -3.51
N VAL A 212 -20.71 12.72 -4.49
CA VAL A 212 -20.32 12.64 -5.92
C VAL A 212 -18.93 13.26 -6.14
N LEU A 213 -18.71 14.52 -5.70
CA LEU A 213 -17.41 15.19 -5.85
C LEU A 213 -16.26 14.46 -5.12
N ALA A 214 -16.52 13.87 -3.96
CA ALA A 214 -15.52 13.10 -3.21
C ALA A 214 -15.13 11.80 -3.96
N LEU A 215 -16.11 11.09 -4.53
CA LEU A 215 -15.88 9.87 -5.31
C LEU A 215 -15.23 10.16 -6.67
N GLU A 216 -15.55 11.30 -7.32
CA GLU A 216 -14.89 11.77 -8.55
C GLU A 216 -13.39 12.05 -8.31
N GLU A 217 -13.04 12.66 -7.17
CA GLU A 217 -11.64 12.93 -6.80
C GLU A 217 -10.89 11.65 -6.34
N ASP A 218 -11.54 10.75 -5.60
CA ASP A 218 -10.99 9.41 -5.27
C ASP A 218 -10.70 8.60 -6.54
N LYS A 219 -11.64 8.57 -7.50
CA LYS A 219 -11.45 7.96 -8.82
C LYS A 219 -10.23 8.52 -9.55
N LYS A 220 -10.05 9.84 -9.55
CA LYS A 220 -8.91 10.51 -10.16
C LYS A 220 -7.59 10.17 -9.45
N GLN A 221 -7.55 10.16 -8.12
CA GLN A 221 -6.35 9.83 -7.34
C GLN A 221 -5.94 8.36 -7.51
N ARG A 222 -6.91 7.43 -7.48
CA ARG A 222 -6.67 6.00 -7.73
C ARG A 222 -6.19 5.73 -9.15
N LEU A 223 -6.77 6.40 -10.16
CA LEU A 223 -6.32 6.26 -11.54
C LEU A 223 -4.88 6.75 -11.72
N GLN A 224 -4.52 7.91 -11.15
CA GLN A 224 -3.14 8.41 -11.19
C GLN A 224 -2.18 7.40 -10.54
N LYS A 225 -2.51 6.89 -9.34
CA LYS A 225 -1.70 5.87 -8.66
C LYS A 225 -1.55 4.60 -9.50
N LEU A 226 -2.62 4.13 -10.13
CA LEU A 226 -2.60 2.96 -11.01
C LEU A 226 -1.72 3.20 -12.26
N GLN A 227 -1.69 4.42 -12.80
CA GLN A 227 -0.84 4.81 -13.94
C GLN A 227 0.65 4.89 -13.56
N GLU A 228 0.95 5.39 -12.37
CA GLU A 228 2.31 5.39 -11.80
C GLU A 228 2.81 3.96 -11.56
N LEU A 229 1.95 3.05 -11.06
CA LEU A 229 2.26 1.62 -10.89
C LEU A 229 2.38 0.88 -12.22
N ALA A 230 1.48 1.11 -13.17
CA ALA A 230 1.56 0.57 -14.54
C ALA A 230 2.85 1.00 -15.27
N THR A 231 3.39 2.16 -14.91
CA THR A 231 4.68 2.62 -15.43
C THR A 231 5.84 1.87 -14.79
N GLN A 232 5.87 1.78 -13.45
CA GLN A 232 6.89 1.04 -12.71
C GLN A 232 6.92 -0.46 -13.07
N LEU A 233 5.78 -1.12 -13.20
CA LEU A 233 5.68 -2.52 -13.64
C LEU A 233 6.34 -2.71 -15.02
N ILE A 234 5.96 -1.90 -16.01
CA ILE A 234 6.52 -1.99 -17.37
C ILE A 234 8.03 -1.73 -17.37
N ASP A 235 8.51 -0.73 -16.63
CA ASP A 235 9.93 -0.41 -16.55
C ASP A 235 10.74 -1.51 -15.83
N LEU A 236 10.15 -2.18 -14.82
CA LEU A 236 10.75 -3.34 -14.14
C LEU A 236 10.74 -4.60 -15.01
N TRP A 237 9.67 -4.89 -15.74
CA TRP A 237 9.59 -6.02 -16.67
C TRP A 237 10.60 -5.89 -17.82
N ASN A 238 10.71 -4.69 -18.41
CA ASN A 238 11.72 -4.36 -19.43
C ASN A 238 13.16 -4.49 -18.92
N LEU A 239 13.39 -4.31 -17.61
CA LEU A 239 14.71 -4.43 -16.97
C LEU A 239 15.05 -5.88 -16.56
N MET A 240 14.04 -6.73 -16.38
CA MET A 240 14.18 -8.07 -15.79
C MET A 240 13.94 -9.22 -16.78
N ASP A 241 13.61 -8.90 -18.03
CA ASP A 241 13.18 -9.81 -19.10
C ASP A 241 11.99 -10.70 -18.68
N THR A 242 10.97 -10.09 -18.04
CA THR A 242 9.76 -10.78 -17.58
C THR A 242 8.91 -11.29 -18.75
N THR A 243 8.40 -12.52 -18.66
CA THR A 243 7.69 -13.15 -19.79
C THR A 243 6.31 -12.54 -20.02
N GLU A 244 5.83 -12.54 -21.26
CA GLU A 244 4.47 -12.11 -21.63
C GLU A 244 3.38 -12.84 -20.80
N GLU A 245 3.62 -14.10 -20.42
CA GLU A 245 2.74 -14.89 -19.56
C GLU A 245 2.62 -14.28 -18.16
N GLU A 246 3.74 -13.86 -17.56
CA GLU A 246 3.76 -13.17 -16.26
C GLU A 246 3.20 -11.74 -16.35
N GLN A 247 3.46 -11.01 -17.45
CA GLN A 247 2.93 -9.66 -17.68
C GLN A 247 1.40 -9.66 -17.81
N SER A 248 0.82 -10.64 -18.52
CA SER A 248 -0.62 -10.71 -18.82
C SER A 248 -1.52 -10.76 -17.57
N LEU A 249 -1.00 -11.23 -16.43
CA LEU A 249 -1.71 -11.23 -15.15
C LEU A 249 -2.11 -9.80 -14.70
N PHE A 250 -1.35 -8.79 -15.15
CA PHE A 250 -1.53 -7.38 -14.80
C PHE A 250 -2.07 -6.55 -15.99
N ASP A 251 -2.64 -7.17 -17.03
CA ASP A 251 -3.28 -6.45 -18.15
C ASP A 251 -4.34 -5.45 -17.69
N HIS A 252 -5.05 -5.76 -16.61
CA HIS A 252 -6.03 -4.89 -15.97
C HIS A 252 -5.42 -3.59 -15.38
N VAL A 253 -4.12 -3.60 -15.05
CA VAL A 253 -3.34 -2.43 -14.62
C VAL A 253 -2.80 -1.69 -15.84
N THR A 254 -2.16 -2.40 -16.76
CA THR A 254 -1.43 -1.80 -17.90
C THR A 254 -2.34 -1.11 -18.90
N CYS A 255 -3.54 -1.65 -19.15
CA CYS A 255 -4.54 -1.04 -20.03
C CYS A 255 -4.97 0.36 -19.57
N ASN A 256 -4.89 0.66 -18.26
CA ASN A 256 -5.26 1.95 -17.70
C ASN A 256 -4.14 3.01 -17.77
N LYS A 257 -2.91 2.65 -18.18
CA LYS A 257 -1.71 3.53 -18.22
C LYS A 257 -1.93 4.85 -18.97
N SER A 258 -2.77 4.83 -20.01
CA SER A 258 -3.09 6.00 -20.84
C SER A 258 -4.57 6.40 -20.81
N ALA A 259 -5.38 5.79 -19.95
CA ALA A 259 -6.82 6.03 -19.88
C ALA A 259 -7.14 7.38 -19.20
N SER A 260 -8.16 8.08 -19.69
CA SER A 260 -8.71 9.25 -19.00
C SER A 260 -9.72 8.85 -17.91
N VAL A 261 -9.99 9.78 -16.98
CA VAL A 261 -10.94 9.57 -15.86
C VAL A 261 -12.35 9.19 -16.37
N ASP A 262 -12.75 9.67 -17.55
CA ASP A 262 -14.08 9.39 -18.12
C ASP A 262 -14.16 8.01 -18.81
N GLU A 263 -13.06 7.51 -19.38
CA GLU A 263 -13.02 6.21 -20.06
C GLU A 263 -13.08 5.02 -19.09
N VAL A 264 -12.53 5.17 -17.88
CA VAL A 264 -12.54 4.13 -16.84
C VAL A 264 -13.95 3.97 -16.27
N SER A 265 -14.74 3.11 -16.92
CA SER A 265 -16.15 2.81 -16.61
C SER A 265 -16.40 1.35 -16.24
N ILE A 266 -15.35 0.52 -16.25
CA ILE A 266 -15.42 -0.91 -15.93
C ILE A 266 -15.56 -1.08 -14.39
N PRO A 267 -16.58 -1.81 -13.91
CA PRO A 267 -16.72 -2.10 -12.47
C PRO A 267 -15.49 -2.79 -11.89
N GLY A 268 -15.06 -2.36 -10.71
CA GLY A 268 -13.88 -2.85 -10.00
C GLY A 268 -12.53 -2.35 -10.53
N ALA A 269 -12.47 -1.65 -11.67
CA ALA A 269 -11.18 -1.28 -12.30
C ALA A 269 -10.31 -0.33 -11.46
N LEU A 270 -10.86 0.34 -10.44
CA LEU A 270 -10.14 1.16 -9.47
C LEU A 270 -10.43 0.72 -8.02
N ALA A 271 -10.73 -0.56 -7.81
CA ALA A 271 -10.85 -1.16 -6.50
C ALA A 271 -9.49 -1.20 -5.77
N LEU A 272 -9.51 -1.06 -4.44
CA LEU A 272 -8.29 -0.93 -3.64
C LEU A 272 -7.42 -2.19 -3.67
N ASP A 273 -8.04 -3.37 -3.75
CA ASP A 273 -7.38 -4.66 -3.80
C ASP A 273 -6.60 -4.89 -5.10
N LEU A 274 -7.06 -4.36 -6.24
CA LEU A 274 -6.30 -4.40 -7.50
C LEU A 274 -5.08 -3.45 -7.46
N ILE A 275 -5.24 -2.28 -6.82
CA ILE A 275 -4.15 -1.33 -6.63
C ILE A 275 -3.10 -1.91 -5.66
N GLU A 276 -3.54 -2.54 -4.57
CA GLU A 276 -2.67 -3.23 -3.61
C GLU A 276 -1.93 -4.40 -4.26
N GLN A 277 -2.59 -5.19 -5.12
CA GLN A 277 -1.93 -6.23 -5.92
C GLN A 277 -0.83 -5.67 -6.83
N ALA A 278 -1.05 -4.51 -7.47
CA ALA A 278 -0.04 -3.85 -8.29
C ALA A 278 1.14 -3.30 -7.44
N GLU A 279 0.87 -2.73 -6.25
CA GLU A 279 1.91 -2.28 -5.32
C GLU A 279 2.79 -3.43 -4.83
N VAL A 280 2.17 -4.55 -4.42
CA VAL A 280 2.88 -5.74 -3.93
C VAL A 280 3.73 -6.37 -5.05
N GLU A 281 3.27 -6.37 -6.29
CA GLU A 281 4.06 -6.86 -7.42
C GLU A 281 5.25 -5.94 -7.76
N VAL A 282 5.07 -4.60 -7.73
CA VAL A 282 6.18 -3.65 -7.88
C VAL A 282 7.23 -3.89 -6.79
N GLU A 283 6.81 -4.01 -5.52
CA GLU A 283 7.74 -4.29 -4.42
C GLU A 283 8.46 -5.63 -4.61
N ARG A 284 7.74 -6.69 -4.99
CA ARG A 284 8.31 -8.02 -5.26
C ARG A 284 9.35 -7.98 -6.39
N LEU A 285 9.09 -7.23 -7.44
CA LEU A 285 10.00 -7.06 -8.58
C LEU A 285 11.23 -6.24 -8.21
N ASP A 286 11.09 -5.17 -7.42
CA ASP A 286 12.23 -4.39 -6.91
C ASP A 286 13.10 -5.20 -5.93
N GLN A 287 12.49 -5.99 -5.04
CA GLN A 287 13.22 -6.95 -4.20
C GLN A 287 13.97 -8.00 -5.03
N LEU A 288 13.35 -8.54 -6.09
CA LEU A 288 13.98 -9.52 -6.99
C LEU A 288 15.13 -8.90 -7.80
N LYS A 289 14.97 -7.66 -8.27
CA LYS A 289 15.99 -6.83 -8.93
C LYS A 289 17.18 -6.56 -8.02
N ALA A 290 16.94 -6.16 -6.76
CA ALA A 290 17.99 -6.00 -5.75
C ALA A 290 18.72 -7.33 -5.44
N SER A 291 17.98 -8.44 -5.39
CA SER A 291 18.54 -9.78 -5.19
C SER A 291 19.45 -10.22 -6.36
N ARG A 292 18.97 -10.12 -7.61
CA ARG A 292 19.79 -10.38 -8.81
C ARG A 292 21.00 -9.45 -8.87
N MET A 293 20.85 -8.18 -8.48
CA MET A 293 21.96 -7.22 -8.43
C MET A 293 23.06 -7.65 -7.45
N LYS A 294 22.69 -8.07 -6.22
CA LYS A 294 23.65 -8.65 -5.27
C LYS A 294 24.35 -9.89 -5.83
N GLU A 295 23.60 -10.79 -6.48
CA GLU A 295 24.17 -12.00 -7.09
C GLU A 295 25.21 -11.69 -8.19
N ILE A 296 24.89 -10.76 -9.10
CA ILE A 296 25.80 -10.38 -10.19
C ILE A 296 27.01 -9.59 -9.65
N ALA A 297 26.80 -8.69 -8.69
CA ALA A 297 27.87 -7.94 -8.05
C ALA A 297 28.85 -8.88 -7.30
N PHE A 298 28.36 -9.82 -6.49
CA PHE A 298 29.23 -10.79 -5.82
C PHE A 298 29.97 -11.72 -6.80
N LYS A 299 29.37 -12.09 -7.95
CA LYS A 299 30.09 -12.81 -9.02
C LYS A 299 31.22 -11.97 -9.63
N LYS A 300 31.00 -10.67 -9.87
CA LYS A 300 32.04 -9.74 -10.33
C LYS A 300 33.15 -9.58 -9.27
N GLN A 301 32.77 -9.42 -8.00
CA GLN A 301 33.70 -9.32 -6.87
C GLN A 301 34.58 -10.58 -6.74
N ALA A 302 34.02 -11.77 -6.84
CA ALA A 302 34.79 -13.02 -6.78
C ALA A 302 35.79 -13.15 -7.93
N VAL A 303 35.44 -12.71 -9.15
CA VAL A 303 36.38 -12.64 -10.29
C VAL A 303 37.49 -11.62 -10.04
N LEU A 304 37.16 -10.46 -9.46
CA LEU A 304 38.13 -9.43 -9.07
C LEU A 304 39.13 -9.98 -8.02
N GLU A 305 38.63 -10.65 -6.99
CA GLU A 305 39.41 -11.30 -5.94
C GLU A 305 40.31 -12.42 -6.49
N GLU A 306 39.81 -13.27 -7.40
CA GLU A 306 40.61 -14.32 -8.06
C GLU A 306 41.81 -13.72 -8.82
N ILE A 307 41.61 -12.63 -9.56
CA ILE A 307 42.68 -11.94 -10.31
C ILE A 307 43.75 -11.40 -9.35
N PHE A 308 43.36 -10.75 -8.26
CA PHE A 308 44.28 -10.18 -7.28
C PHE A 308 45.04 -11.26 -6.49
N VAL A 309 44.39 -12.37 -6.13
CA VAL A 309 45.05 -13.54 -5.51
C VAL A 309 46.08 -14.16 -6.46
N CYS A 310 45.74 -14.37 -7.74
CA CYS A 310 46.70 -14.80 -8.76
C CYS A 310 47.84 -13.78 -9.03
N SER A 311 47.65 -12.53 -8.60
CA SER A 311 48.64 -11.44 -8.74
C SER A 311 49.46 -11.20 -7.47
N HIS A 312 49.23 -11.95 -6.39
CA HIS A 312 49.85 -11.75 -5.06
C HIS A 312 49.63 -10.33 -4.48
N ILE A 313 48.39 -9.84 -4.61
CA ILE A 313 47.91 -8.56 -4.06
C ILE A 313 46.90 -8.85 -2.94
N GLU A 314 47.08 -8.23 -1.78
CA GLU A 314 46.14 -8.35 -0.65
C GLU A 314 44.88 -7.49 -0.86
N ILE A 315 43.72 -8.01 -0.45
CA ILE A 315 42.47 -7.25 -0.33
C ILE A 315 41.74 -7.65 0.95
N ASP A 316 41.04 -6.70 1.56
CA ASP A 316 39.94 -6.98 2.48
C ASP A 316 38.67 -7.33 1.69
N SER A 317 38.39 -8.64 1.56
CA SER A 317 37.18 -9.15 0.92
C SER A 317 35.91 -8.83 1.73
N GLU A 318 35.97 -8.88 3.06
CA GLU A 318 34.80 -8.61 3.92
C GLU A 318 34.36 -7.15 3.79
N ALA A 319 35.30 -6.20 3.86
CA ALA A 319 35.01 -4.78 3.64
C ALA A 319 34.50 -4.50 2.22
N SER A 320 35.02 -5.20 1.21
CA SER A 320 34.58 -5.07 -0.18
C SER A 320 33.14 -5.57 -0.38
N GLN A 321 32.81 -6.74 0.16
CA GLN A 321 31.45 -7.29 0.14
C GLN A 321 30.46 -6.44 0.95
N HIS A 322 30.87 -5.94 2.13
CA HIS A 322 30.06 -5.01 2.92
C HIS A 322 29.79 -3.69 2.19
N LYS A 323 30.78 -3.14 1.48
CA LYS A 323 30.62 -1.94 0.63
C LYS A 323 29.60 -2.20 -0.48
N ILE A 324 29.70 -3.30 -1.23
CA ILE A 324 28.74 -3.67 -2.28
C ILE A 324 27.32 -3.77 -1.72
N MET A 325 27.15 -4.47 -0.59
CA MET A 325 25.84 -4.65 0.04
C MET A 325 25.24 -3.32 0.49
N ALA A 326 26.01 -2.46 1.16
CA ALA A 326 25.56 -1.14 1.61
C ALA A 326 25.19 -0.20 0.45
N LEU A 327 25.90 -0.28 -0.69
CA LEU A 327 25.57 0.52 -1.88
C LEU A 327 24.22 0.08 -2.47
N ILE A 328 23.97 -1.23 -2.60
CA ILE A 328 22.71 -1.77 -3.13
C ILE A 328 21.55 -1.50 -2.17
N ASP A 329 21.72 -1.75 -0.87
CA ASP A 329 20.68 -1.56 0.15
C ASP A 329 20.37 -0.08 0.44
N SER A 330 21.21 0.85 -0.01
CA SER A 330 20.90 2.29 0.02
C SER A 330 19.85 2.72 -1.02
N GLY A 331 19.59 1.90 -2.05
CA GLY A 331 18.72 2.23 -3.19
C GLY A 331 19.20 3.39 -4.07
N ASN A 332 20.33 4.02 -3.75
CA ASN A 332 20.72 5.34 -4.26
C ASN A 332 21.64 5.29 -5.50
N ILE A 333 21.83 4.11 -6.11
CA ILE A 333 22.71 3.88 -7.27
C ILE A 333 22.00 3.00 -8.29
N GLN A 334 22.15 3.32 -9.57
CA GLN A 334 21.51 2.56 -10.65
C GLN A 334 22.20 1.21 -10.87
N PRO A 335 21.44 0.10 -11.03
CA PRO A 335 21.93 -1.23 -11.42
C PRO A 335 23.06 -1.24 -12.46
N ALA A 336 22.90 -0.52 -13.57
CA ALA A 336 23.88 -0.50 -14.66
C ALA A 336 25.18 0.23 -14.29
N GLU A 337 25.12 1.25 -13.44
CA GLU A 337 26.26 2.07 -13.04
C GLU A 337 27.20 1.30 -12.10
N LEU A 338 26.64 0.63 -11.09
CA LEU A 338 27.42 -0.23 -10.19
C LEU A 338 28.12 -1.36 -10.94
N LEU A 339 27.40 -2.05 -11.83
CA LEU A 339 27.98 -3.16 -12.59
C LEU A 339 29.05 -2.69 -13.59
N ALA A 340 28.90 -1.50 -14.19
CA ALA A 340 29.90 -0.91 -15.07
C ALA A 340 31.17 -0.49 -14.31
N ASP A 341 31.06 0.09 -13.10
CA ASP A 341 32.24 0.38 -12.27
C ASP A 341 32.97 -0.91 -11.86
N MET A 342 32.24 -1.96 -11.49
CA MET A 342 32.85 -3.27 -11.19
C MET A 342 33.54 -3.90 -12.40
N ASP A 343 32.99 -3.77 -13.62
CA ASP A 343 33.69 -4.20 -14.84
C ASP A 343 34.95 -3.35 -15.12
N ASN A 344 34.91 -2.05 -14.89
CA ASN A 344 36.08 -1.17 -14.98
C ASN A 344 37.17 -1.54 -13.95
N GLN A 345 36.79 -1.96 -12.73
CA GLN A 345 37.72 -2.48 -11.73
C GLN A 345 38.34 -3.81 -12.18
N ILE A 346 37.55 -4.73 -12.73
CA ILE A 346 38.04 -6.02 -13.28
C ILE A 346 38.99 -5.81 -14.46
N VAL A 347 38.76 -4.83 -15.33
CA VAL A 347 39.68 -4.49 -16.42
C VAL A 347 41.02 -4.02 -15.86
N LYS A 348 41.03 -3.04 -14.94
CA LYS A 348 42.26 -2.54 -14.30
C LYS A 348 43.05 -3.63 -13.59
N ALA A 349 42.36 -4.51 -12.84
CA ALA A 349 43.01 -5.63 -12.17
C ALA A 349 43.67 -6.62 -13.15
N LYS A 350 43.08 -6.84 -14.35
CA LYS A 350 43.69 -7.66 -15.40
C LYS A 350 44.91 -6.99 -16.05
N GLU A 351 44.86 -5.68 -16.24
CA GLU A 351 45.99 -4.89 -16.75
C GLU A 351 47.16 -4.92 -15.76
N GLU A 352 46.88 -4.73 -14.46
CA GLU A 352 47.88 -4.85 -13.40
C GLU A 352 48.45 -6.28 -13.30
N ALA A 353 47.58 -7.31 -13.32
CA ALA A 353 47.99 -8.71 -13.30
C ALA A 353 48.95 -9.07 -14.43
N GLU A 354 48.63 -8.69 -15.67
CA GLU A 354 49.49 -8.94 -16.84
C GLU A 354 50.80 -8.15 -16.76
N SER A 355 50.82 -6.97 -16.13
CA SER A 355 52.06 -6.22 -15.88
C SER A 355 52.98 -6.90 -14.84
N ARG A 356 52.40 -7.45 -13.76
CA ARG A 356 53.12 -8.11 -12.66
C ARG A 356 53.60 -9.51 -13.04
N LYS A 357 52.90 -10.14 -13.98
CA LYS A 357 53.12 -11.50 -14.50
C LYS A 357 54.59 -11.85 -14.72
N GLU A 358 55.37 -11.05 -15.46
CA GLU A 358 56.76 -11.41 -15.77
C GLU A 358 57.70 -11.37 -14.54
N ILE A 359 57.32 -10.62 -13.50
CA ILE A 359 58.00 -10.61 -12.20
C ILE A 359 57.59 -11.86 -11.41
N LEU A 360 56.28 -12.15 -11.32
CA LEU A 360 55.78 -13.36 -10.64
C LEU A 360 56.33 -14.65 -11.25
N ASP A 361 56.40 -14.71 -12.59
CA ASP A 361 57.06 -15.78 -13.36
C ASP A 361 58.51 -16.01 -12.91
N LYS A 362 59.22 -14.95 -12.49
CA LYS A 362 60.59 -15.05 -11.95
C LYS A 362 60.61 -15.36 -10.46
N VAL A 363 59.66 -14.85 -9.67
CA VAL A 363 59.51 -15.18 -8.24
C VAL A 363 59.30 -16.68 -8.08
N GLU A 364 58.39 -17.30 -8.84
CA GLU A 364 58.19 -18.76 -8.86
C GLU A 364 59.50 -19.52 -9.15
N LYS A 365 60.21 -19.12 -10.22
CA LYS A 365 61.47 -19.76 -10.64
C LYS A 365 62.61 -19.56 -9.63
N TRP A 366 62.59 -18.48 -8.86
CA TRP A 366 63.50 -18.21 -7.75
C TRP A 366 63.13 -19.03 -6.49
N MET A 367 61.86 -19.06 -6.09
CA MET A 367 61.37 -19.86 -4.97
C MET A 367 61.67 -21.35 -5.17
N ALA A 368 61.36 -21.91 -6.35
CA ALA A 368 61.67 -23.30 -6.68
C ALA A 368 63.19 -23.61 -6.67
N ALA A 369 64.04 -22.61 -6.97
CA ALA A 369 65.48 -22.74 -6.84
C ALA A 369 65.94 -22.73 -5.36
N CYS A 370 65.31 -21.91 -4.51
CA CYS A 370 65.51 -21.88 -3.07
C CYS A 370 65.01 -23.15 -2.36
N GLU A 371 63.94 -23.79 -2.86
CA GLU A 371 63.50 -25.12 -2.40
C GLU A 371 64.53 -26.20 -2.70
N GLU A 372 65.07 -26.26 -3.93
CA GLU A 372 66.17 -27.17 -4.27
C GLU A 372 67.47 -26.82 -3.52
N GLU A 373 67.71 -25.55 -3.14
CA GLU A 373 68.79 -25.17 -2.23
C GLU A 373 68.62 -25.83 -0.85
N SER A 374 67.44 -25.68 -0.25
CA SER A 374 67.10 -26.25 1.06
C SER A 374 67.18 -27.78 1.04
N TRP A 375 66.59 -28.42 0.02
CA TRP A 375 66.68 -29.87 -0.19
C TRP A 375 68.14 -30.34 -0.36
N LEU A 376 68.96 -29.60 -1.10
CA LEU A 376 70.38 -29.89 -1.26
C LEU A 376 71.15 -29.72 0.06
N GLU A 377 70.84 -28.73 0.89
CA GLU A 377 71.44 -28.58 2.21
C GLU A 377 71.13 -29.78 3.12
N ASP A 378 69.88 -30.20 3.22
CA ASP A 378 69.52 -31.35 4.06
C ASP A 378 70.08 -32.67 3.50
N TYR A 379 70.12 -32.83 2.17
CA TYR A 379 70.83 -33.95 1.55
C TYR A 379 72.36 -33.85 1.72
N ASN A 380 72.94 -32.67 1.99
CA ASN A 380 74.35 -32.53 2.40
C ASN A 380 74.56 -32.82 3.90
N ARG A 381 73.51 -32.74 4.73
CA ARG A 381 73.55 -33.06 6.17
C ARG A 381 73.39 -34.56 6.47
N ASP A 382 72.71 -35.31 5.60
CA ASP A 382 72.51 -36.76 5.79
C ASP A 382 73.83 -37.58 5.72
N GLN A 383 74.19 -38.19 6.84
CA GLN A 383 75.35 -39.08 6.95
C GLN A 383 75.16 -40.41 6.21
N ASN A 384 73.91 -40.84 5.96
CA ASN A 384 73.58 -42.10 5.28
C ASN A 384 73.55 -41.98 3.75
N ARG A 385 73.78 -40.78 3.20
CA ARG A 385 73.70 -40.41 1.78
C ARG A 385 74.40 -41.36 0.81
N TYR A 386 75.53 -41.96 1.23
CA TYR A 386 76.35 -42.85 0.40
C TYR A 386 76.12 -44.35 0.67
N ASN A 387 75.17 -44.70 1.54
CA ASN A 387 74.77 -46.10 1.72
C ASN A 387 74.20 -46.65 0.41
N ALA A 388 74.55 -47.90 0.06
CA ALA A 388 74.23 -48.54 -1.22
C ALA A 388 72.75 -48.98 -1.35
N SER A 389 71.81 -48.10 -1.02
CA SER A 389 70.38 -48.29 -1.18
C SER A 389 69.93 -48.09 -2.63
N ARG A 390 68.84 -48.76 -3.02
CA ARG A 390 68.26 -48.74 -4.38
C ARG A 390 67.61 -47.38 -4.69
N GLY A 391 68.45 -46.38 -4.95
CA GLY A 391 68.05 -45.00 -5.23
C GLY A 391 69.18 -43.96 -5.15
N ALA A 392 70.29 -44.27 -4.47
CA ALA A 392 71.36 -43.31 -4.19
C ALA A 392 71.91 -42.59 -5.44
N HIS A 393 72.06 -43.29 -6.57
CA HIS A 393 72.50 -42.69 -7.83
C HIS A 393 71.50 -41.66 -8.41
N LEU A 394 70.20 -41.86 -8.22
CA LEU A 394 69.18 -40.90 -8.65
C LEU A 394 69.19 -39.64 -7.78
N ASN A 395 69.33 -39.80 -6.46
CA ASN A 395 69.46 -38.67 -5.54
C ASN A 395 70.75 -37.88 -5.78
N LEU A 396 71.86 -38.56 -6.09
CA LEU A 396 73.11 -37.92 -6.52
C LEU A 396 72.92 -37.12 -7.82
N LYS A 397 72.17 -37.66 -8.78
CA LYS A 397 71.82 -36.96 -10.04
C LYS A 397 70.88 -35.77 -9.83
N ARG A 398 69.94 -35.82 -8.86
CA ARG A 398 69.16 -34.64 -8.43
C ARG A 398 70.07 -33.60 -7.77
N ALA A 399 70.95 -34.01 -6.86
CA ALA A 399 71.86 -33.09 -6.17
C ALA A 399 72.84 -32.38 -7.10
N GLU A 400 73.29 -33.01 -8.19
CA GLU A 400 74.11 -32.35 -9.20
C GLU A 400 73.31 -31.31 -10.01
N LYS A 401 72.05 -31.62 -10.36
CA LYS A 401 71.13 -30.63 -10.94
C LYS A 401 70.85 -29.48 -9.97
N ALA A 402 70.61 -29.77 -8.69
CA ALA A 402 70.37 -28.79 -7.65
C ALA A 402 71.58 -27.86 -7.47
N ARG A 403 72.82 -28.38 -7.45
CA ARG A 403 74.05 -27.55 -7.44
C ARG A 403 74.09 -26.56 -8.60
N ILE A 404 73.74 -27.00 -9.81
CA ILE A 404 73.70 -26.16 -11.01
C ILE A 404 72.59 -25.09 -10.92
N LEU A 405 71.48 -25.39 -10.24
CA LEU A 405 70.39 -24.44 -10.01
C LEU A 405 70.74 -23.43 -8.90
N VAL A 406 71.28 -23.90 -7.77
CA VAL A 406 71.76 -23.08 -6.64
C VAL A 406 72.87 -22.11 -7.06
N GLY A 407 73.75 -22.52 -7.97
CA GLY A 407 74.76 -21.66 -8.59
C GLY A 407 74.19 -20.57 -9.50
N LYS A 408 72.92 -20.66 -9.91
CA LYS A 408 72.22 -19.63 -10.70
C LYS A 408 71.37 -18.68 -9.85
N ILE A 409 71.09 -19.00 -8.58
CA ILE A 409 70.24 -18.16 -7.73
C ILE A 409 70.71 -16.69 -7.67
N PRO A 410 72.01 -16.36 -7.51
CA PRO A 410 72.44 -14.95 -7.51
C PRO A 410 72.01 -14.21 -8.79
N ALA A 411 72.23 -14.80 -9.96
CA ALA A 411 71.82 -14.21 -11.24
C ALA A 411 70.30 -14.16 -11.44
N LEU A 412 69.52 -15.04 -10.78
CA LEU A 412 68.06 -14.94 -10.72
C LEU A 412 67.63 -13.75 -9.84
N VAL A 413 68.25 -13.58 -8.66
CA VAL A 413 67.99 -12.45 -7.75
C VAL A 413 68.36 -11.13 -8.42
N ASP A 414 69.56 -10.99 -8.99
CA ASP A 414 69.98 -9.79 -9.71
C ASP A 414 68.99 -9.43 -10.84
N SER A 415 68.56 -10.43 -11.61
CA SER A 415 67.60 -10.27 -12.72
C SER A 415 66.17 -10.00 -12.26
N LEU A 416 65.81 -10.39 -11.04
CA LEU A 416 64.52 -10.11 -10.42
C LEU A 416 64.51 -8.69 -9.85
N THR A 417 65.46 -8.36 -8.96
CA THR A 417 65.70 -7.01 -8.42
C THR A 417 65.77 -5.94 -9.51
N THR A 418 66.42 -6.22 -10.64
CA THR A 418 66.49 -5.28 -11.77
C THR A 418 65.14 -5.06 -12.45
N LYS A 419 64.30 -6.11 -12.60
CA LYS A 419 62.96 -5.96 -13.21
C LYS A 419 61.94 -5.37 -12.25
N THR A 420 62.00 -5.74 -10.98
CA THR A 420 61.15 -5.14 -9.94
C THR A 420 61.39 -3.64 -9.87
N ARG A 421 62.65 -3.17 -9.79
CA ARG A 421 62.97 -1.73 -9.79
C ARG A 421 62.55 -0.99 -11.07
N ALA A 422 62.50 -1.66 -12.22
CA ALA A 422 62.00 -1.05 -13.45
C ALA A 422 60.47 -0.90 -13.41
N TRP A 423 59.75 -1.94 -13.01
CA TRP A 423 58.29 -1.89 -12.82
C TRP A 423 57.89 -0.86 -11.76
N GLU A 424 58.61 -0.77 -10.64
CA GLU A 424 58.35 0.23 -9.59
C GLU A 424 58.58 1.68 -10.07
N GLN A 425 59.44 1.88 -11.09
CA GLN A 425 59.66 3.18 -11.72
C GLN A 425 58.63 3.50 -12.81
N ASP A 426 58.19 2.49 -13.58
CA ASP A 426 57.19 2.63 -14.63
C ASP A 426 55.75 2.75 -14.07
N CYS A 427 55.49 2.16 -12.89
CA CYS A 427 54.18 2.13 -12.23
C CYS A 427 54.06 3.02 -10.98
N ASP A 428 55.10 3.78 -10.61
CA ASP A 428 55.18 4.71 -9.45
C ASP A 428 54.65 4.12 -8.12
N THR A 429 54.82 2.80 -7.94
CA THR A 429 54.25 2.01 -6.83
C THR A 429 55.21 0.88 -6.43
N THR A 430 55.27 0.56 -5.14
CA THR A 430 56.12 -0.52 -4.60
C THR A 430 55.58 -1.90 -5.00
N PHE A 431 56.42 -2.80 -5.50
CA PHE A 431 56.00 -4.16 -5.80
C PHE A 431 55.92 -4.98 -4.50
N THR A 432 54.71 -5.15 -3.97
CA THR A 432 54.43 -6.13 -2.91
C THR A 432 54.16 -7.52 -3.49
N TYR A 433 54.41 -8.55 -2.70
CA TYR A 433 54.02 -9.94 -2.91
C TYR A 433 53.47 -10.44 -1.57
N ASP A 434 52.19 -10.82 -1.54
CA ASP A 434 51.48 -11.23 -0.31
C ASP A 434 51.72 -10.23 0.85
N GLY A 435 51.49 -8.93 0.55
CA GLY A 435 51.67 -7.80 1.47
C GLY A 435 53.11 -7.31 1.66
N VAL A 436 54.12 -8.12 1.36
CA VAL A 436 55.54 -7.82 1.65
C VAL A 436 56.26 -7.23 0.42
N PRO A 437 57.00 -6.12 0.53
CA PRO A 437 57.80 -5.59 -0.58
C PRO A 437 58.83 -6.62 -1.10
N LEU A 438 58.77 -6.95 -2.39
CA LEU A 438 59.57 -8.02 -3.00
C LEU A 438 61.07 -7.74 -2.91
N LEU A 439 61.50 -6.49 -3.06
CA LEU A 439 62.91 -6.12 -2.90
C LEU A 439 63.43 -6.45 -1.49
N SER A 440 62.63 -6.19 -0.44
CA SER A 440 63.01 -6.53 0.94
C SER A 440 63.17 -8.04 1.13
N MET A 441 62.27 -8.85 0.56
CA MET A 441 62.39 -10.32 0.61
C MET A 441 63.69 -10.83 -0.04
N LEU A 442 64.11 -10.19 -1.14
CA LEU A 442 65.33 -10.55 -1.87
C LEU A 442 66.59 -10.13 -1.11
N ASP A 443 66.61 -8.92 -0.53
CA ASP A 443 67.71 -8.45 0.30
C ASP A 443 67.85 -9.30 1.59
N GLU A 444 66.74 -9.67 2.25
CA GLU A 444 66.73 -10.59 3.39
C GLU A 444 67.25 -11.99 3.02
N TYR A 445 66.82 -12.56 1.88
CA TYR A 445 67.36 -13.83 1.38
C TYR A 445 68.87 -13.74 1.12
N MET A 446 69.34 -12.65 0.49
CA MET A 446 70.76 -12.47 0.19
C MET A 446 71.62 -12.34 1.46
N MET A 447 71.14 -11.61 2.47
CA MET A 447 71.79 -11.54 3.78
C MET A 447 71.84 -12.91 4.46
N LEU A 448 70.70 -13.61 4.53
CA LEU A 448 70.63 -14.94 5.15
C LEU A 448 71.49 -15.98 4.41
N ARG A 449 71.61 -15.88 3.08
CA ARG A 449 72.50 -16.70 2.27
C ARG A 449 73.97 -16.39 2.58
N HIS A 450 74.34 -15.11 2.63
CA HIS A 450 75.70 -14.67 2.96
C HIS A 450 76.13 -15.20 4.34
N ASP A 451 75.26 -15.10 5.35
CA ASP A 451 75.52 -15.62 6.69
C ASP A 451 75.70 -17.15 6.71
N ARG A 452 74.91 -17.92 5.93
CA ARG A 452 75.13 -19.37 5.76
C ARG A 452 76.47 -19.66 5.09
N GLU A 453 76.88 -18.89 4.09
CA GLU A 453 78.17 -19.07 3.39
C GLU A 453 79.37 -18.69 4.27
N GLU A 454 79.22 -17.66 5.11
CA GLU A 454 80.13 -17.28 6.18
C GLU A 454 80.21 -18.32 7.29
N GLU A 455 79.10 -18.86 7.81
CA GLU A 455 79.14 -19.91 8.82
C GLU A 455 79.84 -21.16 8.27
N LYS A 456 79.52 -21.57 7.04
CA LYS A 456 80.24 -22.65 6.33
C LYS A 456 81.74 -22.33 6.18
N ARG A 457 82.14 -21.06 6.05
CA ARG A 457 83.55 -20.63 6.02
C ARG A 457 84.20 -20.73 7.39
N ARG A 458 83.59 -20.15 8.43
CA ARG A 458 84.03 -20.22 9.84
C ARG A 458 84.18 -21.67 10.30
N LEU A 459 83.25 -22.57 9.93
CA LEU A 459 83.34 -24.01 10.21
C LEU A 459 84.45 -24.74 9.43
N ARG A 460 84.73 -24.35 8.17
CA ARG A 460 85.90 -24.86 7.43
C ARG A 460 87.21 -24.41 8.08
N ASP A 461 87.28 -23.15 8.50
CA ASP A 461 88.50 -22.57 9.05
C ASP A 461 88.75 -23.02 10.50
N GLN A 462 87.70 -23.25 11.30
CA GLN A 462 87.79 -23.98 12.59
C GLN A 462 88.24 -25.44 12.43
N LYS A 463 87.84 -26.13 11.35
CA LYS A 463 88.33 -27.48 11.05
C LYS A 463 89.82 -27.48 10.69
N LYS A 464 90.26 -26.56 9.82
CA LYS A 464 91.69 -26.37 9.53
C LYS A 464 92.50 -26.05 10.79
N PHE A 465 91.96 -25.22 11.69
CA PHE A 465 92.63 -24.86 12.93
C PHE A 465 92.74 -26.07 13.89
N HIS A 466 91.71 -26.92 13.97
CA HIS A 466 91.80 -28.21 14.68
C HIS A 466 92.78 -29.19 14.01
N GLU A 467 92.87 -29.22 12.67
CA GLU A 467 93.88 -30.00 11.95
C GLU A 467 95.30 -29.48 12.25
N GLN A 468 95.54 -28.16 12.22
CA GLN A 468 96.85 -27.59 12.56
C GLN A 468 97.25 -27.78 14.03
N ILE A 469 96.31 -27.72 14.98
CA ILE A 469 96.58 -28.09 16.38
C ILE A 469 96.99 -29.58 16.47
N LYS A 470 96.28 -30.45 15.74
CA LYS A 470 96.56 -31.89 15.70
C LYS A 470 97.89 -32.23 15.01
N GLU A 471 98.35 -31.40 14.07
CA GLU A 471 99.70 -31.46 13.50
C GLU A 471 100.77 -30.97 14.49
N GLN A 472 100.49 -29.93 15.29
CA GLN A 472 101.45 -29.43 16.30
C GLN A 472 101.71 -30.39 17.46
N GLU A 473 100.75 -31.28 17.81
CA GLU A 473 100.95 -32.29 18.85
C GLU A 473 101.66 -33.59 18.37
N THR A 474 102.17 -33.67 17.13
CA THR A 474 102.95 -34.84 16.65
C THR A 474 104.26 -34.54 15.91
N PRO A 475 105.33 -34.11 16.63
CA PRO A 475 106.69 -34.17 16.08
C PRO A 475 107.17 -35.62 15.94
N PHE A 476 107.94 -35.90 14.89
CA PHE A 476 108.55 -37.21 14.54
C PHE A 476 107.59 -38.34 14.15
N GLY A 477 107.16 -38.31 12.88
CA GLY A 477 106.39 -39.39 12.26
C GLY A 477 107.23 -40.59 11.79
N SER A 478 106.53 -41.63 11.34
CA SER A 478 106.99 -42.61 10.36
C SER A 478 105.79 -43.42 9.84
N THR A 479 105.69 -43.61 8.53
CA THR A 479 104.79 -44.62 7.95
C THR A 479 105.25 -46.02 8.37
N PRO A 480 104.33 -46.94 8.70
CA PRO A 480 104.09 -47.99 7.71
C PRO A 480 102.64 -48.47 7.60
N ILE A 481 102.29 -48.90 6.39
CA ILE A 481 101.29 -49.93 6.09
C ILE A 481 102.09 -51.25 6.12
N PRO A 482 101.70 -52.33 6.85
CA PRO A 482 100.62 -53.17 6.30
C PRO A 482 99.78 -54.05 7.26
N SER A 483 98.77 -54.66 6.64
CA SER A 483 98.26 -56.02 6.88
C SER A 483 97.14 -56.25 7.90
N ARG A 484 96.39 -57.30 7.57
CA ARG A 484 95.18 -57.84 8.21
C ARG A 484 95.58 -59.01 9.12
N PRO A 485 94.86 -59.26 10.23
CA PRO A 485 94.39 -60.62 10.43
C PRO A 485 92.90 -60.69 10.85
N LEU A 486 92.43 -61.91 11.14
CA LEU A 486 91.03 -62.22 11.43
C LEU A 486 90.72 -62.05 12.93
N GLY A 487 89.45 -61.76 13.26
CA GLY A 487 89.01 -61.47 14.63
C GLY A 487 88.54 -62.69 15.43
N THR A 488 87.81 -62.42 16.53
CA THR A 488 87.19 -63.42 17.42
C THR A 488 85.87 -62.91 18.03
N LYS A 489 85.15 -63.77 18.74
CA LYS A 489 83.74 -63.57 19.17
C LYS A 489 83.60 -63.02 20.60
N LYS A 490 82.57 -62.17 20.79
CA LYS A 490 81.72 -61.97 22.00
C LYS A 490 82.37 -61.66 23.36
N VAL A 491 81.76 -60.71 24.09
CA VAL A 491 81.06 -60.96 25.38
C VAL A 491 80.09 -59.79 25.69
N VAL A 492 79.20 -59.95 26.67
CA VAL A 492 78.08 -59.04 27.01
C VAL A 492 78.38 -58.22 28.27
N GLY A 493 77.96 -56.95 28.32
CA GLY A 493 77.94 -56.11 29.54
C GLY A 493 77.06 -54.83 29.37
N PRO A 494 76.38 -54.28 30.40
CA PRO A 494 75.22 -53.39 30.18
C PRO A 494 75.15 -52.02 30.93
N ARG A 495 74.42 -51.04 30.33
CA ARG A 495 73.87 -49.78 30.94
C ARG A 495 74.91 -48.73 31.45
N ALA A 496 74.63 -47.43 31.65
CA ALA A 496 73.38 -46.63 31.69
C ALA A 496 73.59 -45.11 31.35
N ASN A 497 72.48 -44.41 31.04
CA ASN A 497 72.14 -42.97 31.27
C ASN A 497 72.99 -41.77 30.75
N GLY A 498 72.28 -40.67 30.43
CA GLY A 498 72.82 -39.29 30.21
C GLY A 498 72.64 -38.77 28.77
N SER A 499 71.44 -38.42 28.28
CA SER A 499 70.69 -37.14 28.49
C SER A 499 71.31 -35.91 27.77
N GLY A 500 70.58 -35.26 26.84
CA GLY A 500 71.15 -34.15 26.03
C GLY A 500 70.32 -33.46 24.93
N ASN A 501 69.02 -33.18 25.14
CA ASN A 501 68.18 -32.19 24.40
C ASN A 501 68.03 -32.20 22.83
N ARG A 502 66.76 -32.38 22.40
CA ARG A 502 65.98 -31.55 21.44
C ARG A 502 66.48 -31.28 19.99
N ARG A 503 65.72 -31.80 19.02
CA ARG A 503 64.93 -30.96 18.07
C ARG A 503 63.64 -31.71 17.67
N LEU A 504 62.59 -31.00 17.29
CA LEU A 504 61.26 -31.56 16.97
C LEU A 504 61.04 -31.71 15.45
N SER A 505 60.24 -32.69 15.06
CA SER A 505 59.56 -32.78 13.76
C SER A 505 58.26 -33.61 13.89
N LEU A 506 57.43 -33.57 12.85
CA LEU A 506 56.08 -34.15 12.76
C LEU A 506 56.12 -35.70 12.65
N ASN A 507 55.04 -36.50 12.77
CA ASN A 507 53.61 -36.18 12.63
C ASN A 507 52.67 -37.19 13.33
N SER A 508 51.39 -36.79 13.50
CA SER A 508 50.13 -37.59 13.56
C SER A 508 50.07 -38.98 14.24
N HIS A 509 49.18 -39.16 15.24
CA HIS A 509 47.93 -39.95 15.11
C HIS A 509 47.06 -40.09 16.41
N GLN A 510 45.74 -40.06 16.23
CA GLN A 510 44.64 -40.70 17.03
C GLN A 510 44.28 -40.24 18.48
N ASN A 511 43.29 -39.33 18.56
CA ASN A 511 41.89 -39.56 19.00
C ASN A 511 41.50 -39.93 20.46
N GLY A 512 40.48 -39.22 21.00
CA GLY A 512 39.57 -39.65 22.10
C GLY A 512 39.50 -38.73 23.34
N SER A 513 38.38 -38.57 24.08
CA SER A 513 37.00 -39.07 23.89
C SER A 513 35.95 -38.36 24.79
N ARG A 514 34.75 -38.08 24.24
CA ARG A 514 33.41 -38.07 24.92
C ARG A 514 33.09 -37.00 26.00
N PRO A 515 31.79 -36.69 26.22
CA PRO A 515 30.89 -37.50 27.07
C PRO A 515 29.88 -38.44 26.35
N SER A 516 28.98 -39.06 27.12
CA SER A 516 27.81 -39.88 26.70
C SER A 516 26.59 -39.49 27.58
N THR A 517 25.38 -40.07 27.59
CA THR A 517 24.74 -41.36 27.18
C THR A 517 23.22 -41.12 27.35
N THR A 518 22.21 -41.68 26.65
CA THR A 518 21.99 -42.69 25.58
C THR A 518 20.61 -42.30 24.93
N LYS A 519 19.78 -43.03 24.15
CA LYS A 519 19.57 -44.40 23.57
C LYS A 519 18.59 -44.19 22.36
N ASP A 520 18.08 -45.10 21.52
CA ASP A 520 18.17 -46.56 21.25
C ASP A 520 17.65 -46.83 19.79
N GLY A 521 17.56 -48.09 19.35
CA GLY A 521 16.59 -48.52 18.31
C GLY A 521 17.10 -48.59 16.86
N ARG A 522 16.85 -49.71 16.16
CA ARG A 522 17.42 -50.01 14.83
C ARG A 522 16.51 -50.93 14.00
N ARG A 523 16.09 -50.49 12.79
CA ARG A 523 15.68 -51.24 11.57
C ARG A 523 14.75 -50.37 10.66
N ASP A 524 14.58 -50.63 9.36
CA ASP A 524 15.01 -51.78 8.55
C ASP A 524 15.47 -51.43 7.10
N HIS A 525 15.73 -52.47 6.29
CA HIS A 525 16.26 -52.43 4.91
C HIS A 525 15.27 -51.90 3.84
N SER A 526 15.79 -51.29 2.76
CA SER A 526 15.74 -51.85 1.37
C SER A 526 16.22 -50.85 0.29
N ARG A 527 16.15 -51.21 -1.01
CA ARG A 527 16.73 -50.49 -2.16
C ARG A 527 15.68 -49.85 -3.07
N THR A 528 16.10 -48.83 -3.82
CA THR A 528 15.39 -48.21 -4.94
C THR A 528 15.30 -49.09 -6.20
N VAL A 529 14.14 -49.05 -6.88
CA VAL A 529 13.94 -49.19 -8.34
C VAL A 529 12.70 -48.32 -8.73
N ALA A 530 12.61 -47.87 -9.98
CA ALA A 530 11.62 -46.93 -10.51
C ALA A 530 10.20 -47.51 -10.75
N PRO A 531 9.15 -46.65 -10.86
CA PRO A 531 7.80 -47.04 -11.26
C PRO A 531 7.62 -47.12 -12.80
N VAL A 532 6.57 -47.82 -13.24
CA VAL A 532 6.12 -47.91 -14.65
C VAL A 532 4.62 -47.59 -14.73
N ASN A 533 4.21 -46.82 -15.75
CA ASN A 533 2.81 -46.48 -15.99
C ASN A 533 1.98 -47.69 -16.45
N TYR A 534 0.78 -47.87 -15.87
CA TYR A 534 -0.44 -48.26 -16.60
C TYR A 534 -1.69 -48.15 -15.70
N VAL A 535 -2.67 -47.33 -16.09
CA VAL A 535 -4.07 -47.39 -15.62
C VAL A 535 -4.99 -47.12 -16.82
N ALA A 536 -6.11 -47.83 -16.91
CA ALA A 536 -7.02 -47.78 -18.04
C ALA A 536 -8.07 -46.66 -17.92
N ILE A 537 -8.61 -46.22 -19.07
CA ILE A 537 -9.76 -45.31 -19.18
C ILE A 537 -10.97 -46.12 -19.64
N SER A 538 -12.08 -46.03 -18.91
CA SER A 538 -13.40 -46.49 -19.37
C SER A 538 -14.11 -45.36 -20.14
N LYS A 539 -14.99 -45.73 -21.07
CA LYS A 539 -15.69 -44.84 -22.00
C LYS A 539 -17.20 -45.00 -21.84
N ASP A 540 -17.94 -43.90 -22.02
CA ASP A 540 -19.28 -43.72 -22.63
C ASP A 540 -19.84 -42.39 -22.07
N GLU A 541 -20.13 -41.33 -22.83
CA GLU A 541 -20.95 -41.13 -24.05
C GLU A 541 -22.35 -40.56 -23.70
N HIS A 542 -22.53 -39.25 -23.95
CA HIS A 542 -23.81 -38.68 -24.38
C HIS A 542 -23.63 -37.30 -25.04
N ILE A 543 -24.58 -36.94 -25.91
CA ILE A 543 -24.67 -35.66 -26.66
C ILE A 543 -26.08 -35.09 -26.37
N PRO A 544 -26.31 -33.76 -26.46
CA PRO A 544 -27.20 -33.33 -27.55
C PRO A 544 -26.88 -31.95 -28.19
N SER A 545 -27.05 -31.92 -29.51
CA SER A 545 -27.70 -30.88 -30.34
C SER A 545 -27.43 -29.37 -30.14
N THR A 546 -26.94 -28.75 -31.21
CA THR A 546 -27.15 -27.34 -31.58
C THR A 546 -28.60 -27.04 -32.04
N PRO A 547 -29.00 -25.76 -32.12
CA PRO A 547 -29.83 -25.22 -33.19
C PRO A 547 -29.03 -25.03 -34.49
#